data_AF-A0A9W7BYX2-F1
#
_entry.id   AF-A0A9W7BYX2-F1
#
_cell.length_a   1.000
_cell.length_b   1.000
_cell.length_c   1.000
_cell.angle_alpha   90.00
_cell.angle_beta   90.00
_cell.angle_gamma   90.00
#
_symmetry.space_group_name_H-M   'P 1'
#
loop_
_entity.id
_entity.type
_entity.pdbx_description
1 polymer ?
#
loop_
_entity_poly.entity_id
_entity_poly.type
_entity_poly.pdbx_seq_one_letter_code
_entity_poly.pdbx_strand_id
1 'polypeptide(L)'
;MPLKPFLATPHSHFHYPSPTDRNTPHTTQKKNWFEGWYYRITLPPSTTSSCSLSFVVIVSLEHNQDPAKSATAVQVMGPADSYFWQTQSCISDFRSLGPNQLSSPLESGYYNISENFMDVKLVGASPGTDPSPSLSPSSSSSSSSSSCHDFHFNISSIVPLCGWGDHHSGQKSTAGWLAKFSLFDPHWQITMSSASASGTIAYDNQTYSFSDAKFYAEKNWGSIFPEKWYWIQSNSFSPPFSDLCLTAGGGVRRISLPKSLSLRPFSSKTKTKTEDLGLVGIHYDSKFYEFVPWTGEMGWEVNEWGRWKFNARSKMSGGVSYECEVLATCDVPGTTIRAPTTDGMQFFCRDSLDGVVNLSLWELDQDGQRIKAIILNATSNSCGVEVGGDYSDGPWQATSRMSRVLKTLVKIPYLRRNLQRRKKAATANSARRKFLTSSSSLLASFSSASAFAAPKPPSPSDVQELEEIRTNPQKALKLTEKEFKTMIDRVSIGKSYKTSYMDKNAWLVYYTKGFDGVGRPSIEQETDLELLANKQAYLRNEMWLMIDDLRFGDATENQVQKLMDEFLKTILN
;
A
#
# COMPACT_ATOMS: atom_id res chain seq x y z
N MET A 1 21.32 -19.01 -0.92
CA MET A 1 21.11 -17.63 -0.41
C MET A 1 19.66 -17.53 0.07
N PRO A 2 19.37 -17.01 1.27
CA PRO A 2 17.98 -16.78 1.67
C PRO A 2 17.44 -15.55 0.92
N LEU A 3 16.26 -15.70 0.30
CA LEU A 3 15.51 -14.65 -0.39
C LEU A 3 15.23 -13.49 0.58
N LYS A 4 15.65 -12.26 0.25
CA LYS A 4 15.07 -11.06 0.87
C LYS A 4 13.59 -10.97 0.44
N PRO A 5 12.65 -10.60 1.32
CA PRO A 5 11.23 -10.58 1.00
C PRO A 5 10.94 -9.33 0.15
N PHE A 6 10.87 -9.52 -1.16
CA PHE A 6 10.60 -8.46 -2.13
C PHE A 6 9.16 -7.90 -2.01
N LEU A 7 8.30 -8.54 -1.21
CA LEU A 7 6.85 -8.31 -1.15
C LEU A 7 6.38 -7.96 0.27
N ALA A 8 7.11 -7.11 0.98
CA ALA A 8 6.57 -6.49 2.19
C ALA A 8 5.46 -5.51 1.80
N THR A 9 4.21 -5.98 1.78
CA THR A 9 3.06 -5.15 1.42
C THR A 9 2.72 -4.20 2.57
N PRO A 10 2.66 -2.87 2.35
CA PRO A 10 2.22 -1.94 3.37
C PRO A 10 0.87 -2.36 3.94
N HIS A 11 0.66 -2.14 5.24
CA HIS A 11 -0.60 -2.46 5.92
C HIS A 11 -1.00 -3.95 5.95
N SER A 12 -0.10 -4.88 5.58
CA SER A 12 -0.36 -6.32 5.76
C SER A 12 -0.44 -6.73 7.24
N HIS A 13 0.15 -5.94 8.14
CA HIS A 13 0.15 -6.23 9.57
C HIS A 13 -1.21 -6.05 10.23
N PHE A 14 -1.40 -6.65 11.41
CA PHE A 14 -2.56 -6.44 12.27
C PHE A 14 -2.68 -4.98 12.74
N HIS A 15 -3.86 -4.37 12.66
CA HIS A 15 -4.10 -2.96 13.00
C HIS A 15 -4.90 -2.74 14.28
N TYR A 16 -5.72 -3.71 14.69
CA TYR A 16 -6.47 -3.61 15.92
C TYR A 16 -5.49 -3.47 17.09
N PRO A 17 -5.64 -2.42 17.91
CA PRO A 17 -4.69 -2.12 18.96
C PRO A 17 -4.67 -3.27 19.98
N SER A 18 -3.53 -3.97 20.03
CA SER A 18 -3.33 -4.99 21.06
C SER A 18 -3.48 -4.36 22.45
N PRO A 19 -4.17 -5.00 23.41
CA PRO A 19 -4.23 -4.56 24.80
C PRO A 19 -2.84 -4.35 25.43
N THR A 20 -1.79 -4.93 24.84
CA THR A 20 -0.39 -4.85 25.32
C THR A 20 0.40 -3.66 24.76
N ASP A 21 -0.12 -2.91 23.79
CA ASP A 21 0.61 -1.78 23.21
C ASP A 21 0.42 -0.50 24.06
N ARG A 22 1.40 -0.26 24.95
CA ARG A 22 1.45 0.88 25.88
C ARG A 22 1.48 2.25 25.22
N ASN A 23 1.72 2.33 23.91
CA ASN A 23 1.71 3.59 23.16
C ASN A 23 0.37 3.91 22.51
N THR A 24 -0.61 3.01 22.60
CA THR A 24 -1.95 3.29 22.10
C THR A 24 -2.68 4.22 23.09
N PRO A 25 -3.12 5.42 22.69
CA PRO A 25 -3.89 6.26 23.60
C PRO A 25 -5.14 5.50 24.05
N HIS A 26 -5.40 5.43 25.37
CA HIS A 26 -6.58 4.78 25.97
C HIS A 26 -7.94 5.25 25.43
N THR A 27 -7.98 6.24 24.53
CA THR A 27 -9.17 6.75 23.86
C THR A 27 -9.56 5.97 22.59
N THR A 28 -8.71 5.10 22.04
CA THR A 28 -9.03 4.25 20.87
C THR A 28 -9.84 3.00 21.23
N GLN A 29 -9.82 2.54 22.48
CA GLN A 29 -10.57 1.38 22.99
C GLN A 29 -12.09 1.61 23.16
N LYS A 30 -12.64 2.72 22.66
CA LYS A 30 -14.05 3.12 22.86
C LYS A 30 -14.88 3.16 21.58
N LYS A 31 -14.44 2.59 20.47
CA LYS A 31 -15.20 2.64 19.20
C LYS A 31 -15.32 1.24 18.60
N ASN A 32 -16.46 1.00 17.96
CA ASN A 32 -16.63 -0.18 17.11
C ASN A 32 -15.48 -0.21 16.08
N TRP A 33 -14.95 -1.40 15.86
CA TRP A 33 -13.83 -1.65 14.96
C TRP A 33 -14.01 -2.99 14.29
N PHE A 34 -13.68 -3.06 13.01
CA PHE A 34 -13.54 -4.32 12.31
C PHE A 34 -12.15 -4.40 11.67
N GLU A 35 -11.68 -5.62 11.50
CA GLU A 35 -10.53 -5.93 10.66
C GLU A 35 -10.77 -7.28 10.01
N GLY A 36 -10.75 -7.32 8.68
CA GLY A 36 -11.07 -8.51 7.90
C GLY A 36 -10.11 -8.73 6.74
N TRP A 37 -9.94 -9.98 6.38
CA TRP A 37 -9.12 -10.43 5.26
C TRP A 37 -9.97 -11.29 4.35
N TYR A 38 -9.87 -11.05 3.05
CA TYR A 38 -10.56 -11.80 2.01
C TYR A 38 -9.50 -12.52 1.18
N TYR A 39 -9.63 -13.84 1.11
CA TYR A 39 -8.73 -14.71 0.37
C TYR A 39 -9.52 -15.44 -0.70
N ARG A 40 -9.09 -15.34 -1.96
CA ARG A 40 -9.70 -16.07 -3.07
C ARG A 40 -8.68 -16.96 -3.72
N ILE A 41 -9.05 -18.21 -3.94
CA ILE A 41 -8.28 -19.17 -4.71
C ILE A 41 -9.09 -19.61 -5.92
N THR A 42 -8.42 -19.76 -7.07
CA THR A 42 -9.01 -20.30 -8.29
C THR A 42 -8.22 -21.52 -8.71
N LEU A 43 -8.88 -22.67 -8.64
CA LEU A 43 -8.36 -23.95 -9.08
C LEU A 43 -8.57 -24.07 -10.60
N PRO A 44 -7.53 -24.48 -11.35
CA PRO A 44 -7.70 -24.73 -12.78
C PRO A 44 -8.65 -25.90 -13.03
N PRO A 45 -9.20 -26.02 -14.25
CA PRO A 45 -9.95 -27.20 -14.66
C PRO A 45 -9.16 -28.48 -14.38
N SER A 46 -9.85 -29.52 -13.92
CA SER A 46 -9.28 -30.83 -13.60
C SER A 46 -9.77 -31.89 -14.58
N THR A 47 -9.33 -33.14 -14.42
CA THR A 47 -9.91 -34.27 -15.17
C THR A 47 -11.39 -34.50 -14.85
N THR A 48 -11.88 -34.00 -13.72
CA THR A 48 -13.26 -34.18 -13.24
C THR A 48 -14.14 -32.93 -13.43
N SER A 49 -13.57 -31.76 -13.69
CA SER A 49 -14.29 -30.51 -13.96
C SER A 49 -13.68 -29.78 -15.14
N SER A 50 -14.49 -29.53 -16.17
CA SER A 50 -14.09 -28.73 -17.34
C SER A 50 -13.98 -27.23 -17.07
N CYS A 51 -14.48 -26.77 -15.92
CA CYS A 51 -14.48 -25.36 -15.51
C CYS A 51 -13.56 -25.16 -14.31
N SER A 52 -12.94 -23.98 -14.24
CA SER A 52 -12.23 -23.53 -13.05
C SER A 52 -13.19 -23.47 -11.87
N LEU A 53 -12.69 -23.77 -10.68
CA LEU A 53 -13.45 -23.68 -9.44
C LEU A 53 -12.82 -22.63 -8.54
N SER A 54 -13.62 -21.71 -8.01
CA SER A 54 -13.15 -20.71 -7.05
C SER A 54 -13.69 -20.98 -5.67
N PHE A 55 -12.88 -20.67 -4.66
CA PHE A 55 -13.28 -20.62 -3.26
C PHE A 55 -12.83 -19.29 -2.66
N VAL A 56 -13.62 -18.80 -1.71
CA VAL A 56 -13.28 -17.63 -0.91
C VAL A 56 -13.33 -18.00 0.56
N VAL A 57 -12.34 -17.52 1.30
CA VAL A 57 -12.33 -17.54 2.77
C VAL A 57 -12.17 -16.11 3.27
N ILE A 58 -13.15 -15.66 4.05
CA ILE A 58 -13.16 -14.37 4.71
C ILE A 58 -12.97 -14.61 6.19
N VAL A 59 -11.90 -14.07 6.76
CA VAL A 59 -11.68 -14.10 8.22
C VAL A 59 -11.79 -12.67 8.75
N SER A 60 -12.45 -12.50 9.89
CA SER A 60 -12.66 -11.17 10.44
C SER A 60 -12.67 -11.16 11.96
N LEU A 61 -12.24 -10.02 12.50
CA LEU A 61 -12.37 -9.62 13.89
C LEU A 61 -13.35 -8.45 13.96
N GLU A 62 -14.30 -8.56 14.87
CA GLU A 62 -15.33 -7.58 15.13
C GLU A 62 -15.27 -7.18 16.60
N HIS A 63 -14.93 -5.93 16.86
CA HIS A 63 -15.01 -5.34 18.18
C HIS A 63 -16.19 -4.38 18.22
N ASN A 64 -17.08 -4.62 19.18
CA ASN A 64 -18.20 -3.75 19.49
C ASN A 64 -18.10 -3.28 20.94
N GLN A 65 -18.61 -2.08 21.23
CA GLN A 65 -18.70 -1.58 22.60
C GLN A 65 -19.54 -2.50 23.51
N ASP A 66 -20.53 -3.18 22.94
CA ASP A 66 -21.22 -4.29 23.59
C ASP A 66 -20.40 -5.57 23.35
N PRO A 67 -19.73 -6.13 24.39
CA PRO A 67 -18.90 -7.31 24.22
C PRO A 67 -19.67 -8.53 23.71
N ALA A 68 -20.99 -8.60 23.95
CA ALA A 68 -21.84 -9.68 23.43
C ALA A 68 -21.99 -9.63 21.90
N LYS A 69 -21.65 -8.50 21.28
CA LYS A 69 -21.64 -8.29 19.82
C LYS A 69 -20.23 -8.33 19.22
N SER A 70 -19.22 -8.68 20.02
CA SER A 70 -17.85 -8.87 19.52
C SER A 70 -17.62 -10.34 19.18
N ALA A 71 -17.07 -10.60 18.00
CA ALA A 71 -16.83 -11.94 17.51
C ALA A 71 -15.56 -11.99 16.63
N THR A 72 -14.99 -13.18 16.50
CA THR A 72 -14.24 -13.52 15.28
C THR A 72 -15.15 -14.36 14.40
N ALA A 73 -15.04 -14.19 13.09
CA ALA A 73 -15.87 -14.91 12.14
C ALA A 73 -15.03 -15.42 10.98
N VAL A 74 -15.37 -16.63 10.53
CA VAL A 74 -14.95 -17.17 9.25
C VAL A 74 -16.19 -17.35 8.39
N GLN A 75 -16.13 -16.79 7.19
CA GLN A 75 -17.13 -16.98 6.14
C GLN A 75 -16.46 -17.65 4.95
N VAL A 76 -17.16 -18.56 4.29
CA VAL A 76 -16.65 -19.28 3.13
C VAL A 76 -17.65 -19.21 2.00
N MET A 77 -17.17 -18.87 0.81
CA MET A 77 -17.91 -19.09 -0.43
C MET A 77 -17.25 -20.23 -1.21
N GLY A 78 -18.05 -21.21 -1.60
CA GLY A 78 -17.61 -22.31 -2.45
C GLY A 78 -18.14 -22.17 -3.87
N PRO A 79 -18.00 -23.23 -4.69
CA PRO A 79 -18.60 -23.32 -6.02
C PRO A 79 -20.11 -23.02 -5.99
N ALA A 80 -20.62 -22.49 -7.12
CA ALA A 80 -22.00 -22.08 -7.30
C ALA A 80 -22.51 -21.09 -6.22
N ASP A 81 -21.63 -20.20 -5.78
CA ASP A 81 -21.87 -19.20 -4.73
C ASP A 81 -22.47 -19.78 -3.42
N SER A 82 -22.16 -21.04 -3.13
CA SER A 82 -22.52 -21.67 -1.85
C SER A 82 -21.86 -20.91 -0.70
N TYR A 83 -22.60 -20.65 0.38
CA TYR A 83 -22.13 -19.78 1.45
C TYR A 83 -22.44 -20.35 2.83
N PHE A 84 -21.43 -20.38 3.69
CA PHE A 84 -21.53 -20.85 5.07
C PHE A 84 -20.52 -20.12 5.95
N TRP A 85 -20.78 -20.08 7.25
CA TRP A 85 -20.00 -19.29 8.19
C TRP A 85 -19.99 -19.91 9.59
N GLN A 86 -19.02 -19.49 10.39
CA GLN A 86 -18.91 -19.84 11.80
C GLN A 86 -18.26 -18.69 12.58
N THR A 87 -18.68 -18.53 13.83
CA THR A 87 -18.18 -17.48 14.72
C THR A 87 -17.48 -18.07 15.94
N GLN A 88 -16.74 -17.21 16.64
CA GLN A 88 -16.41 -17.36 18.04
C GLN A 88 -17.00 -16.16 18.77
N SER A 89 -17.92 -16.40 19.70
CA SER A 89 -18.32 -15.36 20.64
C SER A 89 -17.11 -14.97 21.49
N CYS A 90 -16.86 -13.65 21.64
CA CYS A 90 -15.70 -13.07 22.31
C CYS A 90 -14.40 -13.16 21.51
N ILE A 91 -13.67 -12.04 21.47
CA ILE A 91 -12.38 -11.90 20.78
C ILE A 91 -11.17 -12.17 21.71
N SER A 92 -11.40 -12.62 22.95
CA SER A 92 -10.34 -12.84 23.94
C SER A 92 -9.35 -13.91 23.55
N ASP A 93 -9.72 -14.83 22.65
CA ASP A 93 -8.87 -15.92 22.15
C ASP A 93 -8.28 -15.67 20.77
N PHE A 94 -8.59 -14.52 20.17
CA PHE A 94 -7.85 -14.03 19.03
C PHE A 94 -6.39 -13.76 19.43
N ARG A 95 -5.46 -14.20 18.59
CA ARG A 95 -4.01 -14.01 18.76
C ARG A 95 -3.42 -13.42 17.49
N SER A 96 -2.70 -12.33 17.64
CA SER A 96 -1.68 -11.91 16.69
C SER A 96 -0.36 -12.57 17.12
N LEU A 97 0.11 -13.55 16.35
CA LEU A 97 1.32 -14.33 16.64
C LEU A 97 2.58 -13.70 16.04
N GLY A 98 2.40 -12.62 15.29
CA GLY A 98 3.42 -11.81 14.64
C GLY A 98 2.74 -10.67 13.87
N PRO A 99 3.50 -9.78 13.22
CA PRO A 99 2.93 -8.66 12.48
C PRO A 99 1.91 -9.14 11.45
N ASN A 100 2.20 -10.25 10.74
CA ASN A 100 1.37 -10.77 9.65
C ASN A 100 0.89 -12.21 9.90
N GLN A 101 0.76 -12.62 11.17
CA GLN A 101 0.21 -13.92 11.53
C GLN A 101 -0.91 -13.77 12.56
N LEU A 102 -2.04 -14.41 12.28
CA LEU A 102 -3.25 -14.36 13.09
C LEU A 102 -3.83 -15.76 13.29
N SER A 103 -4.38 -15.99 14.48
CA SER A 103 -5.06 -17.23 14.82
C SER A 103 -6.17 -17.01 15.83
N SER A 104 -7.24 -17.79 15.73
CA SER A 104 -8.32 -17.83 16.72
C SER A 104 -8.99 -19.20 16.67
N PRO A 105 -9.46 -19.73 17.82
CA PRO A 105 -10.49 -20.76 17.81
C PRO A 105 -11.82 -20.20 17.27
N LEU A 106 -12.69 -21.11 16.87
CA LEU A 106 -14.11 -20.92 16.54
C LEU A 106 -14.95 -21.87 17.38
N GLU A 107 -16.27 -21.66 17.43
CA GLU A 107 -17.20 -22.50 18.20
C GLU A 107 -17.03 -24.00 17.95
N SER A 108 -16.74 -24.40 16.71
CA SER A 108 -16.37 -25.77 16.35
C SER A 108 -15.35 -25.77 15.22
N GLY A 109 -14.25 -25.04 15.41
CA GLY A 109 -13.23 -24.87 14.38
C GLY A 109 -12.06 -24.01 14.82
N TYR A 110 -11.23 -23.61 13.86
CA TYR A 110 -10.15 -22.65 14.08
C TYR A 110 -9.66 -22.05 12.75
N TYR A 111 -8.88 -20.99 12.87
CA TYR A 111 -7.98 -20.55 11.80
C TYR A 111 -6.58 -20.20 12.34
N ASN A 112 -5.57 -20.41 11.50
CA ASN A 112 -4.20 -19.97 11.68
C ASN A 112 -3.63 -19.58 10.31
N ILE A 113 -3.37 -18.29 10.13
CA ILE A 113 -3.06 -17.70 8.83
C ILE A 113 -1.81 -16.85 8.95
N SER A 114 -0.92 -16.97 7.97
CA SER A 114 0.22 -16.09 7.76
C SER A 114 0.32 -15.64 6.30
N GLU A 115 1.36 -14.87 5.96
CA GLU A 115 1.65 -14.50 4.57
C GLU A 115 2.02 -15.70 3.67
N ASN A 116 2.45 -16.83 4.24
CA ASN A 116 3.00 -17.95 3.48
C ASN A 116 2.19 -19.25 3.61
N PHE A 117 1.20 -19.31 4.50
CA PHE A 117 0.38 -20.51 4.71
C PHE A 117 -0.98 -20.14 5.32
N MET A 118 -1.94 -21.05 5.17
CA MET A 118 -3.27 -20.94 5.79
C MET A 118 -3.75 -22.31 6.27
N ASP A 119 -4.29 -22.37 7.47
CA ASP A 119 -5.01 -23.53 7.98
C ASP A 119 -6.32 -23.07 8.61
N VAL A 120 -7.44 -23.34 7.94
CA VAL A 120 -8.79 -22.93 8.34
C VAL A 120 -9.69 -24.15 8.36
N LYS A 121 -10.24 -24.47 9.53
CA LYS A 121 -11.09 -25.63 9.72
C LYS A 121 -12.40 -25.23 10.37
N LEU A 122 -13.51 -25.56 9.71
CA LEU A 122 -14.87 -25.40 10.23
C LEU A 122 -15.51 -26.79 10.35
N VAL A 123 -16.12 -27.06 11.49
CA VAL A 123 -16.94 -28.26 11.71
C VAL A 123 -18.34 -27.79 12.04
N GLY A 124 -19.32 -28.34 11.33
CA GLY A 124 -20.73 -28.02 11.51
C GLY A 124 -21.07 -26.55 11.26
N ALA A 125 -20.46 -25.91 10.26
CA ALA A 125 -20.68 -24.50 9.94
C ALA A 125 -22.14 -24.23 9.54
N SER A 126 -22.63 -23.05 9.91
CA SER A 126 -24.01 -22.65 9.64
C SER A 126 -24.17 -22.27 8.17
N PRO A 127 -25.24 -22.72 7.49
CA PRO A 127 -25.54 -22.26 6.14
C PRO A 127 -25.87 -20.76 6.19
N GLY A 128 -25.47 -20.03 5.17
CA GLY A 128 -25.72 -18.61 5.06
C GLY A 128 -26.96 -18.28 4.23
N THR A 129 -28.12 -18.81 4.62
CA THR A 129 -29.40 -18.36 4.06
C THR A 129 -29.82 -17.06 4.72
N ASP A 130 -30.12 -16.05 3.92
CA ASP A 130 -30.72 -14.79 4.36
C ASP A 130 -32.11 -15.04 4.99
N PRO A 131 -32.37 -14.66 6.26
CA PRO A 131 -33.73 -14.58 6.77
C PRO A 131 -34.38 -13.34 6.17
N SER A 132 -34.97 -13.47 4.98
CA SER A 132 -35.65 -12.38 4.28
C SER A 132 -36.61 -11.60 5.21
N PRO A 133 -36.69 -10.26 5.12
CA PRO A 133 -37.57 -9.45 5.96
C PRO A 133 -39.02 -9.57 5.47
N SER A 134 -39.92 -9.96 6.37
CA SER A 134 -41.38 -10.07 6.23
C SER A 134 -41.93 -11.31 5.50
N LEU A 135 -42.39 -12.28 6.30
CA LEU A 135 -43.77 -12.75 6.27
C LEU A 135 -44.15 -13.09 7.73
N SER A 136 -45.31 -12.59 8.15
CA SER A 136 -45.92 -12.70 9.48
C SER A 136 -45.85 -14.11 10.12
N PRO A 137 -45.87 -14.20 11.46
CA PRO A 137 -45.70 -15.47 12.16
C PRO A 137 -46.97 -16.31 12.05
N SER A 138 -46.95 -17.33 11.19
CA SER A 138 -47.88 -18.44 11.28
C SER A 138 -47.11 -19.76 11.39
N SER A 139 -46.96 -20.18 12.65
CA SER A 139 -47.07 -21.55 13.13
C SER A 139 -46.60 -22.72 12.24
N SER A 140 -45.51 -23.34 12.70
CA SER A 140 -45.27 -24.78 12.78
C SER A 140 -45.41 -25.64 11.52
N SER A 141 -44.27 -26.07 10.99
CA SER A 141 -44.11 -27.44 10.49
C SER A 141 -42.64 -27.84 10.38
N SER A 142 -42.32 -28.96 11.05
CA SER A 142 -41.31 -29.98 10.70
C SER A 142 -39.83 -29.58 10.55
N SER A 143 -39.04 -30.12 11.49
CA SER A 143 -37.65 -30.57 11.34
C SER A 143 -37.07 -30.50 9.91
N SER A 144 -36.51 -29.36 9.53
CA SER A 144 -35.49 -29.28 8.49
C SER A 144 -34.15 -29.56 9.17
N SER A 145 -33.51 -30.68 8.84
CA SER A 145 -32.10 -30.88 9.15
C SER A 145 -31.32 -29.67 8.64
N SER A 146 -30.91 -28.80 9.56
CA SER A 146 -30.00 -27.71 9.26
C SER A 146 -28.73 -28.34 8.69
N SER A 147 -28.55 -28.24 7.37
CA SER A 147 -27.39 -28.78 6.66
C SER A 147 -26.17 -28.04 7.16
N CYS A 148 -25.42 -28.67 8.06
CA CYS A 148 -24.18 -28.15 8.58
C CYS A 148 -23.05 -28.53 7.63
N HIS A 149 -22.12 -27.60 7.37
CA HIS A 149 -21.03 -27.82 6.42
C HIS A 149 -19.70 -27.98 7.16
N ASP A 150 -19.00 -29.07 6.86
CA ASP A 150 -17.60 -29.23 7.25
C ASP A 150 -16.70 -28.69 6.14
N PHE A 151 -15.64 -28.00 6.53
CA PHE A 151 -14.70 -27.38 5.61
C PHE A 151 -13.30 -27.38 6.18
N HIS A 152 -12.30 -27.73 5.36
CA HIS A 152 -10.90 -27.61 5.74
C HIS A 152 -10.08 -27.05 4.59
N PHE A 153 -9.59 -25.83 4.75
CA PHE A 153 -8.68 -25.18 3.83
C PHE A 153 -7.26 -25.19 4.39
N ASN A 154 -6.40 -26.01 3.79
CA ASN A 154 -5.02 -26.16 4.22
C ASN A 154 -4.07 -25.81 3.06
N ILE A 155 -3.55 -24.58 3.08
CA ILE A 155 -2.54 -24.11 2.14
C ILE A 155 -1.18 -24.22 2.81
N SER A 156 -0.32 -25.10 2.30
CA SER A 156 1.02 -25.34 2.83
C SER A 156 2.05 -24.33 2.33
N SER A 157 1.80 -23.69 1.18
CA SER A 157 2.65 -22.66 0.63
C SER A 157 1.85 -21.62 -0.17
N ILE A 158 2.11 -20.35 0.12
CA ILE A 158 1.72 -19.19 -0.66
C ILE A 158 3.00 -18.50 -1.11
N VAL A 159 3.13 -18.31 -2.41
CA VAL A 159 4.22 -17.56 -3.05
C VAL A 159 3.61 -16.30 -3.66
N PRO A 160 3.68 -15.15 -2.97
CA PRO A 160 3.18 -13.90 -3.52
C PRO A 160 3.92 -13.53 -4.81
N LEU A 161 3.20 -13.08 -5.83
CA LEU A 161 3.79 -12.66 -7.11
C LEU A 161 3.77 -11.13 -7.25
N CYS A 162 2.67 -10.50 -6.85
CA CYS A 162 2.55 -9.04 -6.77
C CYS A 162 1.45 -8.62 -5.78
N GLY A 163 1.64 -7.47 -5.12
CA GLY A 163 0.62 -6.73 -4.38
C GLY A 163 0.18 -5.52 -5.17
N TRP A 164 0.12 -4.34 -4.54
CA TRP A 164 -0.16 -3.07 -5.21
C TRP A 164 1.13 -2.33 -5.62
N GLY A 165 1.71 -2.67 -6.76
CA GLY A 165 3.00 -2.13 -7.25
C GLY A 165 3.63 -3.01 -8.33
N ASP A 166 4.75 -2.58 -8.93
CA ASP A 166 5.47 -3.40 -9.91
C ASP A 166 6.09 -4.65 -9.25
N HIS A 167 6.19 -5.76 -9.99
CA HIS A 167 6.66 -7.07 -9.51
C HIS A 167 8.06 -7.02 -8.87
N HIS A 168 8.94 -6.18 -9.42
CA HIS A 168 10.32 -6.01 -8.98
C HIS A 168 10.54 -4.68 -8.27
N SER A 169 9.49 -4.07 -7.72
CA SER A 169 9.57 -2.85 -6.90
C SER A 169 8.91 -3.02 -5.53
N GLY A 170 9.12 -2.05 -4.64
CA GLY A 170 8.41 -1.99 -3.37
C GLY A 170 6.89 -1.83 -3.56
N GLN A 171 6.12 -2.65 -2.85
CA GLN A 171 4.66 -2.55 -2.85
C GLN A 171 4.19 -1.25 -2.19
N LYS A 172 3.07 -0.70 -2.67
CA LYS A 172 2.52 0.61 -2.29
C LYS A 172 1.23 0.43 -1.50
N SER A 173 0.85 1.47 -0.75
CA SER A 173 -0.48 1.51 -0.15
C SER A 173 -1.53 1.80 -1.22
N THR A 174 -2.58 0.98 -1.29
CA THR A 174 -3.66 1.11 -2.28
C THR A 174 -4.37 2.47 -2.22
N ALA A 175 -4.55 3.03 -1.02
CA ALA A 175 -5.14 4.35 -0.81
C ALA A 175 -4.10 5.49 -0.64
N GLY A 176 -2.83 5.22 -0.93
CA GLY A 176 -1.72 6.15 -0.76
C GLY A 176 -1.40 6.46 0.71
N TRP A 177 -0.51 7.42 0.96
CA TRP A 177 0.01 7.69 2.32
C TRP A 177 -1.05 8.18 3.32
N LEU A 178 -2.19 8.68 2.83
CA LEU A 178 -3.30 9.14 3.68
C LEU A 178 -4.04 7.97 4.36
N ALA A 179 -3.89 6.74 3.87
CA ALA A 179 -4.44 5.53 4.48
C ALA A 179 -3.95 5.28 5.93
N LYS A 180 -2.96 6.04 6.41
CA LYS A 180 -2.45 5.97 7.78
C LYS A 180 -3.31 6.71 8.81
N PHE A 181 -4.27 7.53 8.39
CA PHE A 181 -5.09 8.33 9.29
C PHE A 181 -6.52 7.80 9.34
N SER A 182 -7.03 7.51 10.54
CA SER A 182 -8.41 7.06 10.82
C SER A 182 -9.52 8.04 10.43
N LEU A 183 -9.16 9.22 9.91
CA LEU A 183 -10.09 10.15 9.27
C LEU A 183 -10.63 9.59 7.94
N PHE A 184 -9.97 8.60 7.35
CA PHE A 184 -10.26 8.06 6.03
C PHE A 184 -10.80 6.62 6.09
N ASP A 185 -11.51 6.26 7.16
CA ASP A 185 -12.21 4.98 7.26
C ASP A 185 -13.28 4.83 6.15
N PRO A 186 -13.53 3.59 5.67
CA PRO A 186 -12.71 2.40 5.90
C PRO A 186 -11.40 2.47 5.13
N HIS A 187 -10.43 1.70 5.59
CA HIS A 187 -9.19 1.44 4.89
C HIS A 187 -9.26 0.09 4.20
N TRP A 188 -8.64 0.01 3.03
CA TRP A 188 -8.46 -1.22 2.28
C TRP A 188 -7.03 -1.32 1.74
N GLN A 189 -6.55 -2.55 1.61
CA GLN A 189 -5.25 -2.85 1.05
C GLN A 189 -5.31 -4.17 0.29
N ILE A 190 -4.89 -4.13 -0.96
CA ILE A 190 -4.64 -5.34 -1.73
C ILE A 190 -3.27 -5.85 -1.32
N THR A 191 -3.25 -6.98 -0.62
CA THR A 191 -2.03 -7.57 -0.07
C THR A 191 -1.33 -8.44 -1.11
N MET A 192 -2.13 -9.14 -1.92
CA MET A 192 -1.68 -9.95 -3.05
C MET A 192 -2.68 -9.82 -4.21
N SER A 193 -2.33 -9.06 -5.24
CA SER A 193 -3.12 -9.00 -6.49
C SER A 193 -3.05 -10.36 -7.22
N SER A 194 -1.86 -10.98 -7.19
CA SER A 194 -1.68 -12.36 -7.63
C SER A 194 -0.63 -13.06 -6.76
N ALA A 195 -0.88 -14.34 -6.50
CA ALA A 195 0.03 -15.27 -5.83
C ALA A 195 -0.17 -16.68 -6.41
N SER A 196 0.80 -17.56 -6.14
CA SER A 196 0.73 -18.99 -6.40
C SER A 196 0.53 -19.73 -5.08
N ALA A 197 -0.45 -20.63 -4.99
CA ALA A 197 -0.73 -21.38 -3.76
C ALA A 197 -0.80 -22.89 -4.01
N SER A 198 -0.32 -23.68 -3.05
CA SER A 198 -0.35 -25.14 -3.08
C SER A 198 -0.89 -25.71 -1.77
N GLY A 199 -1.76 -26.72 -1.85
CA GLY A 199 -2.46 -27.23 -0.68
C GLY A 199 -3.67 -28.11 -1.00
N THR A 200 -4.61 -28.15 -0.06
CA THR A 200 -5.84 -28.93 -0.13
C THR A 200 -7.05 -28.14 0.36
N ILE A 201 -8.21 -28.40 -0.23
CA ILE A 201 -9.53 -27.97 0.25
C ILE A 201 -10.38 -29.21 0.44
N ALA A 202 -10.84 -29.49 1.65
CA ALA A 202 -11.92 -30.44 1.90
C ALA A 202 -13.25 -29.66 1.97
N TYR A 203 -14.17 -29.97 1.05
CA TYR A 203 -15.47 -29.33 0.91
C TYR A 203 -16.48 -30.33 0.33
N ASP A 204 -17.66 -30.41 0.95
CA ASP A 204 -18.79 -31.26 0.52
C ASP A 204 -18.38 -32.73 0.21
N ASN A 205 -17.70 -33.36 1.17
CA ASN A 205 -17.17 -34.73 1.08
C ASN A 205 -16.15 -34.98 -0.05
N GLN A 206 -15.66 -33.92 -0.70
CA GLN A 206 -14.60 -33.98 -1.70
C GLN A 206 -13.34 -33.29 -1.17
N THR A 207 -12.18 -33.78 -1.61
CA THR A 207 -10.89 -33.14 -1.35
C THR A 207 -10.26 -32.72 -2.65
N TYR A 208 -10.03 -31.42 -2.80
CA TYR A 208 -9.35 -30.80 -3.92
C TYR A 208 -7.88 -30.57 -3.56
N SER A 209 -6.97 -31.33 -4.15
CA SER A 209 -5.54 -31.08 -4.07
C SER A 209 -5.11 -30.20 -5.24
N PHE A 210 -4.27 -29.20 -4.98
CA PHE A 210 -3.81 -28.26 -6.01
C PHE A 210 -2.34 -27.87 -5.79
N SER A 211 -1.67 -27.60 -6.90
CA SER A 211 -0.34 -26.99 -6.92
C SER A 211 -0.40 -25.75 -7.80
N ASP A 212 0.25 -24.70 -7.34
CA ASP A 212 0.43 -23.44 -8.07
C ASP A 212 -0.87 -22.81 -8.59
N ALA A 213 -1.94 -22.96 -7.80
CA ALA A 213 -3.24 -22.35 -8.09
C ALA A 213 -3.18 -20.83 -7.90
N LYS A 214 -4.00 -20.11 -8.67
CA LYS A 214 -4.06 -18.64 -8.60
C LYS A 214 -4.69 -18.23 -7.27
N PHE A 215 -4.01 -17.33 -6.56
CA PHE A 215 -4.42 -16.85 -5.24
C PHE A 215 -4.44 -15.33 -5.19
N TYR A 216 -5.43 -14.78 -4.48
CA TYR A 216 -5.65 -13.36 -4.27
C TYR A 216 -5.91 -13.10 -2.79
N ALA A 217 -5.42 -11.98 -2.30
CA ALA A 217 -5.66 -11.55 -0.93
C ALA A 217 -5.80 -10.03 -0.81
N GLU A 218 -6.74 -9.63 0.02
CA GLU A 218 -6.92 -8.25 0.46
C GLU A 218 -7.31 -8.17 1.92
N LYS A 219 -7.34 -6.93 2.41
CA LYS A 219 -7.63 -6.64 3.80
C LYS A 219 -8.33 -5.30 3.94
N ASN A 220 -9.37 -5.28 4.78
CA ASN A 220 -10.15 -4.10 5.14
C ASN A 220 -10.13 -3.87 6.65
N TRP A 221 -10.07 -2.61 7.09
CA TRP A 221 -10.15 -2.26 8.52
C TRP A 221 -10.71 -0.86 8.74
N GLY A 222 -11.24 -0.64 9.94
CA GLY A 222 -11.73 0.68 10.35
C GLY A 222 -12.96 0.59 11.24
N SER A 223 -13.65 1.71 11.39
CA SER A 223 -14.87 1.79 12.21
C SER A 223 -16.18 1.55 11.44
N ILE A 224 -16.19 1.71 10.12
CA ILE A 224 -17.36 1.52 9.25
C ILE A 224 -16.93 1.25 7.79
N PHE A 225 -17.68 0.42 7.06
CA PHE A 225 -17.55 0.25 5.60
C PHE A 225 -18.08 1.47 4.82
N PRO A 226 -17.87 1.55 3.49
CA PRO A 226 -18.42 2.64 2.68
C PRO A 226 -19.95 2.58 2.66
N GLU A 227 -20.64 3.70 2.42
CA GLU A 227 -22.11 3.70 2.30
C GLU A 227 -22.60 2.94 1.06
N LYS A 228 -21.73 2.87 0.05
CA LYS A 228 -21.95 2.24 -1.25
C LYS A 228 -20.59 1.89 -1.83
N TRP A 229 -20.42 0.68 -2.35
CA TRP A 229 -19.17 0.24 -2.95
C TRP A 229 -19.37 -0.83 -4.03
N TYR A 230 -18.31 -1.02 -4.81
CA TYR A 230 -18.15 -2.14 -5.71
C TYR A 230 -16.75 -2.71 -5.60
N TRP A 231 -16.59 -3.97 -5.99
CA TRP A 231 -15.31 -4.62 -6.15
C TRP A 231 -15.34 -5.57 -7.34
N ILE A 232 -14.24 -5.67 -8.07
CA ILE A 232 -14.01 -6.74 -9.04
C ILE A 232 -12.55 -7.22 -8.95
N GLN A 233 -12.36 -8.53 -9.11
CA GLN A 233 -11.03 -9.14 -9.10
C GLN A 233 -10.94 -10.33 -10.05
N SER A 234 -9.87 -10.38 -10.84
CA SER A 234 -9.56 -11.53 -11.69
C SER A 234 -8.05 -11.65 -11.91
N ASN A 235 -7.50 -12.85 -11.78
CA ASN A 235 -6.09 -13.18 -12.07
C ASN A 235 -5.95 -14.46 -12.91
N SER A 236 -7.03 -14.85 -13.59
CA SER A 236 -7.18 -16.08 -14.36
C SER A 236 -7.76 -15.78 -15.74
N PHE A 237 -7.01 -15.06 -16.58
CA PHE A 237 -7.43 -14.71 -17.93
C PHE A 237 -7.14 -15.81 -18.95
N SER A 238 -7.96 -15.87 -20.01
CA SER A 238 -7.76 -16.79 -21.13
C SER A 238 -6.42 -16.50 -21.83
N PRO A 239 -5.78 -17.52 -22.44
CA PRO A 239 -4.57 -17.32 -23.24
C PRO A 239 -4.74 -16.22 -24.30
N PRO A 240 -3.69 -15.41 -24.57
CA PRO A 240 -2.31 -15.55 -24.09
C PRO A 240 -2.00 -14.85 -22.74
N PHE A 241 -3.00 -14.40 -21.99
CA PHE A 241 -2.82 -13.48 -20.84
C PHE A 241 -2.61 -14.19 -19.48
N SER A 242 -1.67 -15.14 -19.39
CA SER A 242 -1.49 -15.99 -18.20
C SER A 242 -0.99 -15.27 -16.93
N ASP A 243 -0.33 -14.13 -17.09
CA ASP A 243 0.21 -13.28 -16.02
C ASP A 243 -0.67 -12.03 -15.75
N LEU A 244 -1.78 -11.88 -16.49
CA LEU A 244 -2.68 -10.75 -16.34
C LEU A 244 -3.48 -10.85 -15.04
N CYS A 245 -3.45 -9.76 -14.27
CA CYS A 245 -4.27 -9.58 -13.09
C CYS A 245 -4.97 -8.22 -13.15
N LEU A 246 -6.21 -8.21 -12.68
CA LEU A 246 -7.08 -7.05 -12.57
C LEU A 246 -7.66 -6.99 -11.16
N THR A 247 -7.57 -5.81 -10.56
CA THR A 247 -8.36 -5.44 -9.37
C THR A 247 -8.95 -4.07 -9.62
N ALA A 248 -10.25 -3.91 -9.42
CA ALA A 248 -10.88 -2.60 -9.39
C ALA A 248 -11.85 -2.51 -8.22
N GLY A 249 -11.85 -1.36 -7.57
CA GLY A 249 -12.66 -1.13 -6.38
C GLY A 249 -13.05 0.32 -6.29
N GLY A 250 -14.11 0.60 -5.55
CA GLY A 250 -14.51 1.97 -5.31
C GLY A 250 -15.63 2.07 -4.29
N GLY A 251 -15.74 3.23 -3.67
CA GLY A 251 -16.75 3.45 -2.64
C GLY A 251 -17.02 4.92 -2.35
N VAL A 252 -18.21 5.15 -1.79
CA VAL A 252 -18.63 6.41 -1.21
C VAL A 252 -18.16 6.45 0.24
N ARG A 253 -17.07 7.19 0.49
CA ARG A 253 -16.51 7.35 1.84
C ARG A 253 -17.02 8.62 2.50
N ARG A 254 -17.14 8.59 3.84
CA ARG A 254 -17.49 9.76 4.66
C ARG A 254 -16.22 10.35 5.29
N ILE A 255 -15.91 11.60 4.97
CA ILE A 255 -14.82 12.35 5.62
C ILE A 255 -15.41 13.29 6.66
N SER A 256 -15.04 13.07 7.93
CA SER A 256 -15.47 13.90 9.06
C SER A 256 -14.33 14.81 9.54
N LEU A 257 -14.21 16.00 8.94
CA LEU A 257 -13.12 16.92 9.28
C LEU A 257 -13.20 17.42 10.74
N PRO A 258 -12.08 17.42 11.50
CA PRO A 258 -12.05 18.02 12.83
C PRO A 258 -12.36 19.52 12.76
N LYS A 259 -13.05 20.06 13.78
CA LYS A 259 -13.43 21.49 13.85
C LYS A 259 -12.23 22.43 13.69
N SER A 260 -11.04 22.03 14.14
CA SER A 260 -9.79 22.82 14.06
C SER A 260 -9.29 23.06 12.63
N LEU A 261 -9.68 22.21 11.66
CA LEU A 261 -9.30 22.33 10.25
C LEU A 261 -10.44 22.92 9.39
N SER A 262 -11.57 23.25 10.00
CA SER A 262 -12.68 23.93 9.31
C SER A 262 -12.35 25.41 9.12
N LEU A 263 -12.37 25.89 7.87
CA LEU A 263 -12.17 27.30 7.49
C LEU A 263 -13.25 28.25 8.06
N ARG A 264 -14.20 27.77 8.85
CA ARG A 264 -15.23 28.56 9.55
C ARG A 264 -15.25 28.19 11.04
N PRO A 265 -14.45 28.85 11.89
CA PRO A 265 -14.33 28.53 13.32
C PRO A 265 -15.62 28.78 14.13
N PHE A 266 -16.61 29.50 13.58
CA PHE A 266 -17.88 29.83 14.25
C PHE A 266 -19.07 28.94 13.84
N SER A 267 -18.88 27.91 13.01
CA SER A 267 -19.96 26.98 12.65
C SER A 267 -20.06 25.84 13.67
N SER A 268 -21.20 25.73 14.36
CA SER A 268 -21.43 24.68 15.38
C SER A 268 -21.52 23.25 14.81
N LYS A 269 -21.79 23.11 13.50
CA LYS A 269 -21.95 21.82 12.83
C LYS A 269 -20.64 21.32 12.21
N THR A 270 -20.21 20.13 12.62
CA THR A 270 -19.20 19.32 11.91
C THR A 270 -19.75 18.99 10.53
N LYS A 271 -19.07 19.40 9.45
CA LYS A 271 -19.52 19.10 8.08
C LYS A 271 -18.93 17.76 7.65
N THR A 272 -19.73 16.71 7.64
CA THR A 272 -19.38 15.45 6.98
C THR A 272 -19.51 15.66 5.47
N LYS A 273 -18.46 15.30 4.74
CA LYS A 273 -18.43 15.36 3.27
C LYS A 273 -18.26 13.94 2.75
N THR A 274 -19.01 13.56 1.72
CA THR A 274 -18.81 12.31 0.99
C THR A 274 -17.85 12.52 -0.18
N GLU A 275 -17.09 11.48 -0.53
CA GLU A 275 -16.25 11.46 -1.73
C GLU A 275 -16.36 10.12 -2.44
N ASP A 276 -16.64 10.16 -3.74
CA ASP A 276 -16.52 9.02 -4.65
C ASP A 276 -15.06 8.77 -4.98
N LEU A 277 -14.55 7.61 -4.56
CA LEU A 277 -13.23 7.14 -4.93
C LEU A 277 -13.33 5.81 -5.66
N GLY A 278 -12.53 5.68 -6.72
CA GLY A 278 -12.30 4.42 -7.39
C GLY A 278 -10.81 4.20 -7.65
N LEU A 279 -10.45 2.94 -7.88
CA LEU A 279 -9.16 2.50 -8.37
C LEU A 279 -9.30 1.38 -9.40
N VAL A 280 -8.34 1.31 -10.33
CA VAL A 280 -8.05 0.12 -11.14
C VAL A 280 -6.55 -0.16 -11.08
N GLY A 281 -6.20 -1.40 -10.77
CA GLY A 281 -4.83 -1.92 -10.84
C GLY A 281 -4.79 -3.05 -11.86
N ILE A 282 -3.87 -2.95 -12.82
CA ILE A 282 -3.63 -4.00 -13.82
C ILE A 282 -2.16 -4.40 -13.74
N HIS A 283 -1.89 -5.68 -13.59
CA HIS A 283 -0.54 -6.26 -13.71
C HIS A 283 -0.47 -7.05 -15.01
N TYR A 284 0.48 -6.73 -15.86
CA TYR A 284 0.72 -7.47 -17.11
C TYR A 284 2.15 -7.21 -17.60
N ASP A 285 2.82 -8.26 -18.08
CA ASP A 285 4.19 -8.21 -18.59
C ASP A 285 5.16 -7.56 -17.58
N SER A 286 5.10 -8.06 -16.34
CA SER A 286 5.88 -7.59 -15.17
C SER A 286 5.66 -6.11 -14.77
N LYS A 287 4.68 -5.42 -15.37
CA LYS A 287 4.40 -4.01 -15.15
C LYS A 287 3.06 -3.77 -14.47
N PHE A 288 3.03 -2.79 -13.59
CA PHE A 288 1.83 -2.35 -12.90
C PHE A 288 1.29 -1.05 -13.52
N TYR A 289 0.04 -1.09 -13.98
CA TYR A 289 -0.71 0.04 -14.50
C TYR A 289 -1.72 0.50 -13.44
N GLU A 290 -1.45 1.67 -12.86
CA GLU A 290 -2.20 2.21 -11.72
C GLU A 290 -3.12 3.35 -12.17
N PHE A 291 -4.43 3.15 -12.02
CA PHE A 291 -5.45 4.14 -12.32
C PHE A 291 -6.14 4.55 -11.02
N VAL A 292 -5.73 5.71 -10.50
CA VAL A 292 -6.19 6.22 -9.20
C VAL A 292 -6.40 7.74 -9.29
N PRO A 293 -7.18 8.34 -8.38
CA PRO A 293 -7.63 9.74 -8.51
C PRO A 293 -6.50 10.79 -8.51
N TRP A 294 -5.31 10.41 -8.04
CA TRP A 294 -4.12 11.26 -8.01
C TRP A 294 -3.19 11.09 -9.22
N THR A 295 -3.23 9.96 -9.93
CA THR A 295 -2.45 9.75 -11.16
C THR A 295 -3.24 10.09 -12.43
N GLY A 296 -4.57 10.08 -12.36
CA GLY A 296 -5.41 10.49 -13.47
C GLY A 296 -6.90 10.56 -13.14
N GLU A 297 -7.72 10.08 -14.06
CA GLU A 297 -9.17 10.09 -14.03
C GLU A 297 -9.70 8.67 -14.15
N MET A 298 -10.76 8.37 -13.41
CA MET A 298 -11.41 7.07 -13.42
C MET A 298 -12.91 7.28 -13.28
N GLY A 299 -13.65 6.84 -14.28
CA GLY A 299 -15.10 6.80 -14.30
C GLY A 299 -15.62 5.38 -14.22
N TRP A 300 -16.83 5.24 -13.69
CA TRP A 300 -17.54 3.97 -13.62
C TRP A 300 -19.04 4.13 -13.78
N GLU A 301 -19.68 3.03 -14.13
CA GLU A 301 -21.11 2.83 -14.16
C GLU A 301 -21.36 1.40 -13.66
N VAL A 302 -21.90 1.30 -12.44
CA VAL A 302 -22.13 0.02 -11.76
C VAL A 302 -23.61 -0.13 -11.44
N ASN A 303 -24.22 -1.20 -11.91
CA ASN A 303 -25.61 -1.51 -11.59
C ASN A 303 -25.72 -2.06 -10.17
N GLU A 304 -26.93 -2.08 -9.60
CA GLU A 304 -27.18 -2.83 -8.36
C GLU A 304 -26.72 -4.29 -8.49
N TRP A 305 -26.81 -4.88 -9.68
CA TRP A 305 -26.21 -6.17 -9.95
C TRP A 305 -25.99 -6.41 -11.43
N GLY A 306 -25.11 -7.38 -11.73
CA GLY A 306 -24.92 -7.97 -13.04
C GLY A 306 -24.08 -7.16 -14.02
N ARG A 307 -23.68 -5.93 -13.68
CA ARG A 307 -22.84 -5.11 -14.58
C ARG A 307 -21.97 -4.08 -13.86
N TRP A 308 -20.68 -4.11 -14.19
CA TRP A 308 -19.66 -3.15 -13.74
C TRP A 308 -18.87 -2.66 -14.94
N LYS A 309 -18.95 -1.36 -15.26
CA LYS A 309 -18.18 -0.74 -16.35
C LYS A 309 -17.23 0.29 -15.79
N PHE A 310 -15.97 0.25 -16.24
CA PHE A 310 -14.93 1.20 -15.86
C PHE A 310 -14.25 1.78 -17.11
N ASN A 311 -13.94 3.07 -17.07
CA ASN A 311 -13.03 3.72 -18.01
C ASN A 311 -12.07 4.60 -17.23
N ALA A 312 -10.78 4.46 -17.46
CA ALA A 312 -9.79 5.23 -16.73
C ALA A 312 -8.61 5.65 -17.60
N ARG A 313 -8.05 6.81 -17.28
CA ARG A 313 -6.83 7.34 -17.89
C ARG A 313 -5.84 7.71 -16.79
N SER A 314 -4.58 7.36 -16.97
CA SER A 314 -3.55 7.61 -15.96
C SER A 314 -2.23 8.00 -16.61
N LYS A 315 -1.51 8.95 -16.00
CA LYS A 315 -0.15 9.31 -16.41
C LYS A 315 0.85 8.73 -15.41
N MET A 316 1.62 7.75 -15.86
CA MET A 316 2.52 6.95 -15.03
C MET A 316 3.91 7.58 -14.88
N SER A 317 4.73 7.01 -13.99
CA SER A 317 6.16 7.32 -13.90
C SER A 317 6.84 7.10 -15.25
N GLY A 318 7.65 8.08 -15.69
CA GLY A 318 8.20 8.14 -17.06
C GLY A 318 7.43 9.05 -18.01
N GLY A 319 6.25 9.54 -17.61
CA GLY A 319 5.49 10.53 -18.38
C GLY A 319 4.60 9.94 -19.48
N VAL A 320 4.55 8.61 -19.59
CA VAL A 320 3.67 7.88 -20.51
C VAL A 320 2.26 7.81 -19.94
N SER A 321 1.28 8.01 -20.82
CA SER A 321 -0.15 7.97 -20.47
C SER A 321 -0.77 6.66 -20.95
N TYR A 322 -1.71 6.13 -20.18
CA TYR A 322 -2.44 4.91 -20.50
C TYR A 322 -3.94 5.13 -20.34
N GLU A 323 -4.71 4.36 -21.09
CA GLU A 323 -6.17 4.25 -20.96
C GLU A 323 -6.56 2.79 -20.78
N CYS A 324 -7.52 2.51 -19.91
CA CYS A 324 -8.13 1.19 -19.80
C CYS A 324 -9.65 1.26 -19.88
N GLU A 325 -10.22 0.17 -20.38
CA GLU A 325 -11.65 -0.10 -20.38
C GLU A 325 -11.86 -1.49 -19.78
N VAL A 326 -12.77 -1.57 -18.82
CA VAL A 326 -13.15 -2.83 -18.17
C VAL A 326 -14.66 -2.95 -18.17
N LEU A 327 -15.14 -4.13 -18.53
CA LEU A 327 -16.55 -4.50 -18.41
C LEU A 327 -16.62 -5.86 -17.73
N ALA A 328 -17.20 -5.91 -16.54
CA ALA A 328 -17.58 -7.16 -15.90
C ALA A 328 -19.10 -7.34 -15.91
N THR A 329 -19.56 -8.57 -16.07
CA THR A 329 -20.96 -8.97 -16.03
C THR A 329 -21.13 -10.23 -15.21
N CYS A 330 -22.31 -10.42 -14.64
CA CYS A 330 -22.65 -11.61 -13.86
C CYS A 330 -24.13 -11.93 -14.05
N ASP A 331 -24.41 -13.09 -14.63
CA ASP A 331 -25.77 -13.51 -14.95
C ASP A 331 -26.42 -14.31 -13.80
N VAL A 332 -25.61 -14.83 -12.88
CA VAL A 332 -26.12 -15.48 -11.66
C VAL A 332 -26.52 -14.43 -10.62
N PRO A 333 -27.47 -14.72 -9.72
CA PRO A 333 -27.93 -13.75 -8.72
C PRO A 333 -26.87 -13.30 -7.71
N GLY A 334 -25.76 -14.03 -7.58
CA GLY A 334 -24.80 -13.90 -6.49
C GLY A 334 -25.36 -14.39 -5.16
N THR A 335 -24.54 -14.28 -4.13
CA THR A 335 -24.90 -14.63 -2.74
C THR A 335 -24.70 -13.42 -1.84
N THR A 336 -25.61 -13.24 -0.88
CA THR A 336 -25.48 -12.18 0.11
C THR A 336 -24.60 -12.67 1.25
N ILE A 337 -23.47 -12.00 1.46
CA ILE A 337 -22.52 -12.28 2.54
C ILE A 337 -22.57 -11.19 3.61
N ARG A 338 -21.96 -11.47 4.77
CA ARG A 338 -21.92 -10.53 5.88
C ARG A 338 -20.81 -9.51 5.68
N ALA A 339 -21.14 -8.23 5.83
CA ALA A 339 -20.21 -7.11 5.81
C ALA A 339 -20.41 -6.18 7.03
N PRO A 340 -19.38 -5.43 7.46
CA PRO A 340 -19.48 -4.58 8.64
C PRO A 340 -20.43 -3.41 8.45
N THR A 341 -21.30 -3.18 9.42
CA THR A 341 -22.22 -2.03 9.48
C THR A 341 -22.15 -1.37 10.86
N THR A 342 -22.91 -0.30 11.06
CA THR A 342 -23.10 0.30 12.40
C THR A 342 -23.69 -0.68 13.42
N ASP A 343 -24.44 -1.68 12.94
CA ASP A 343 -25.14 -2.68 13.74
C ASP A 343 -24.39 -4.03 13.79
N GLY A 344 -23.10 -4.02 13.47
CA GLY A 344 -22.25 -5.23 13.40
C GLY A 344 -22.24 -5.85 11.99
N MET A 345 -21.83 -7.12 11.89
CA MET A 345 -21.82 -7.83 10.61
C MET A 345 -23.23 -8.22 10.16
N GLN A 346 -23.68 -7.59 9.08
CA GLN A 346 -25.02 -7.78 8.51
C GLN A 346 -24.91 -8.33 7.09
N PHE A 347 -25.92 -9.08 6.65
CA PHE A 347 -26.09 -9.51 5.27
C PHE A 347 -26.32 -8.28 4.38
N PHE A 348 -25.24 -7.74 3.82
CA PHE A 348 -25.26 -6.39 3.23
C PHE A 348 -24.27 -6.23 2.06
N CYS A 349 -23.61 -7.31 1.68
CA CYS A 349 -22.73 -7.39 0.53
C CYS A 349 -23.21 -8.52 -0.37
N ARG A 350 -23.34 -8.26 -1.66
CA ARG A 350 -23.63 -9.29 -2.67
C ARG A 350 -22.35 -9.58 -3.44
N ASP A 351 -21.92 -10.84 -3.43
CA ASP A 351 -20.68 -11.32 -4.06
C ASP A 351 -21.00 -12.53 -4.96
N SER A 352 -20.19 -12.72 -5.99
CA SER A 352 -20.19 -13.91 -6.84
C SER A 352 -18.81 -14.18 -7.42
N LEU A 353 -18.47 -15.47 -7.56
CA LEU A 353 -17.20 -15.90 -8.17
C LEU A 353 -17.31 -16.19 -9.67
N ASP A 354 -18.53 -16.13 -10.22
CA ASP A 354 -18.90 -16.52 -11.58
C ASP A 354 -19.00 -15.31 -12.54
N GLY A 355 -18.38 -14.18 -12.18
CA GLY A 355 -18.31 -13.02 -13.05
C GLY A 355 -17.47 -13.28 -14.30
N VAL A 356 -17.89 -12.66 -15.41
CA VAL A 356 -17.13 -12.59 -16.67
C VAL A 356 -16.59 -11.18 -16.82
N VAL A 357 -15.32 -11.03 -17.19
CA VAL A 357 -14.69 -9.72 -17.38
C VAL A 357 -13.95 -9.61 -18.71
N ASN A 358 -14.12 -8.46 -19.36
CA ASN A 358 -13.39 -8.03 -20.54
C ASN A 358 -12.53 -6.81 -20.17
N LEU A 359 -11.25 -6.86 -20.53
CA LEU A 359 -10.27 -5.80 -20.26
C LEU A 359 -9.54 -5.40 -21.54
N SER A 360 -9.42 -4.09 -21.76
CA SER A 360 -8.53 -3.51 -22.77
C SER A 360 -7.66 -2.41 -22.17
N LEU A 361 -6.44 -2.29 -22.67
CA LEU A 361 -5.42 -1.36 -22.18
C LEU A 361 -4.62 -0.80 -23.36
N TRP A 362 -4.49 0.53 -23.42
CA TRP A 362 -3.78 1.24 -24.47
C TRP A 362 -2.73 2.20 -23.90
N GLU A 363 -1.66 2.38 -24.65
CA GLU A 363 -0.75 3.52 -24.52
C GLU A 363 -1.30 4.71 -25.31
N LEU A 364 -1.16 5.91 -24.74
CA LEU A 364 -1.59 7.16 -25.35
C LEU A 364 -0.41 8.06 -25.69
N ASP A 365 -0.55 8.86 -26.74
CA ASP A 365 0.37 9.96 -27.04
C ASP A 365 0.15 11.20 -26.16
N GLN A 366 0.83 12.29 -26.50
CA GLN A 366 0.74 13.57 -25.78
C GLN A 366 -0.61 14.26 -25.97
N ASP A 367 -1.31 13.99 -27.07
CA ASP A 367 -2.63 14.54 -27.39
C ASP A 367 -3.76 13.66 -26.81
N GLY A 368 -3.40 12.52 -26.21
CA GLY A 368 -4.33 11.59 -25.58
C GLY A 368 -4.96 10.58 -26.54
N GLN A 369 -4.38 10.41 -27.74
CA GLN A 369 -4.82 9.43 -28.72
C GLN A 369 -4.15 8.08 -28.49
N ARG A 370 -4.91 7.01 -28.72
CA ARG A 370 -4.43 5.62 -28.61
C ARG A 370 -3.39 5.35 -29.69
N ILE A 371 -2.17 5.03 -29.28
CA ILE A 371 -1.06 4.74 -30.21
C ILE A 371 -0.63 3.27 -30.20
N LYS A 372 -0.91 2.54 -29.12
CA LYS A 372 -0.57 1.12 -29.00
C LYS A 372 -1.60 0.40 -28.14
N ALA A 373 -2.20 -0.66 -28.67
CA ALA A 373 -2.96 -1.61 -27.85
C ALA A 373 -1.98 -2.55 -27.13
N ILE A 374 -1.98 -2.50 -25.80
CA ILE A 374 -1.17 -3.39 -24.95
C ILE A 374 -1.96 -4.66 -24.67
N ILE A 375 -3.25 -4.50 -24.34
CA ILE A 375 -4.21 -5.58 -24.16
C ILE A 375 -5.44 -5.20 -24.97
N LEU A 376 -5.92 -6.13 -25.80
CA LEU A 376 -7.15 -5.94 -26.56
C LEU A 376 -8.13 -7.05 -26.22
N ASN A 377 -9.21 -6.68 -25.51
CA ASN A 377 -10.33 -7.54 -25.17
C ASN A 377 -9.92 -8.87 -24.50
N ALA A 378 -9.03 -8.82 -23.51
CA ALA A 378 -8.70 -9.98 -22.69
C ALA A 378 -9.92 -10.40 -21.87
N THR A 379 -10.24 -11.69 -21.88
CA THR A 379 -11.42 -12.25 -21.20
C THR A 379 -11.03 -13.14 -20.03
N SER A 380 -11.82 -13.11 -18.97
CA SER A 380 -11.81 -14.11 -17.90
C SER A 380 -13.25 -14.49 -17.57
N ASN A 381 -13.51 -15.77 -17.35
CA ASN A 381 -14.77 -16.32 -16.85
C ASN A 381 -14.71 -16.67 -15.36
N SER A 382 -13.68 -16.16 -14.67
CA SER A 382 -13.47 -16.36 -13.24
C SER A 382 -13.14 -15.00 -12.62
N CYS A 383 -14.14 -14.13 -12.57
CA CYS A 383 -14.05 -12.81 -11.94
C CYS A 383 -14.91 -12.79 -10.68
N GLY A 384 -14.30 -12.48 -9.54
CA GLY A 384 -15.03 -12.10 -8.34
C GLY A 384 -15.67 -10.74 -8.60
N VAL A 385 -16.95 -10.60 -8.31
CA VAL A 385 -17.71 -9.36 -8.50
C VAL A 385 -18.54 -9.08 -7.25
N GLU A 386 -18.47 -7.84 -6.77
CA GLU A 386 -19.08 -7.44 -5.52
C GLU A 386 -19.77 -6.10 -5.65
N VAL A 387 -20.88 -5.97 -4.94
CA VAL A 387 -21.48 -4.68 -4.56
C VAL A 387 -21.92 -4.73 -3.12
N GLY A 388 -21.92 -3.57 -2.47
CA GLY A 388 -22.64 -3.40 -1.22
C GLY A 388 -23.06 -1.96 -1.01
N GLY A 389 -23.96 -1.75 -0.06
CA GLY A 389 -24.60 -0.47 0.15
C GLY A 389 -25.88 -0.26 -0.67
N ASP A 390 -26.33 1.00 -0.72
CA ASP A 390 -27.64 1.36 -1.28
C ASP A 390 -27.57 1.72 -2.77
N TYR A 391 -28.17 0.88 -3.63
CA TYR A 391 -28.32 1.09 -5.08
C TYR A 391 -29.75 1.46 -5.52
N SER A 392 -30.62 1.86 -4.59
CA SER A 392 -32.04 2.16 -4.87
C SER A 392 -32.27 3.27 -5.90
N ASP A 393 -31.34 4.22 -6.02
CA ASP A 393 -31.38 5.30 -7.03
C ASP A 393 -31.02 4.85 -8.46
N GLY A 394 -30.76 3.56 -8.67
CA GLY A 394 -30.34 2.98 -9.95
C GLY A 394 -28.82 2.87 -10.13
N PRO A 395 -28.34 2.67 -11.38
CA PRO A 395 -26.93 2.50 -11.67
C PRO A 395 -26.07 3.66 -11.13
N TRP A 396 -25.04 3.32 -10.37
CA TRP A 396 -24.10 4.28 -9.83
C TRP A 396 -23.10 4.70 -10.91
N GLN A 397 -23.35 5.86 -11.50
CA GLN A 397 -22.46 6.47 -12.47
C GLN A 397 -21.69 7.64 -11.83
N ALA A 398 -20.37 7.51 -11.75
CA ALA A 398 -19.53 8.54 -11.14
C ALA A 398 -18.13 8.58 -11.76
N THR A 399 -17.38 9.61 -11.38
CA THR A 399 -15.96 9.74 -11.67
C THR A 399 -15.25 10.09 -10.38
N SER A 400 -14.09 9.50 -10.15
CA SER A 400 -13.26 9.73 -8.97
C SER A 400 -13.06 11.22 -8.68
N ARG A 401 -13.67 11.71 -7.60
CA ARG A 401 -13.64 13.12 -7.18
C ARG A 401 -12.87 13.28 -5.88
N MET A 402 -11.54 13.36 -6.00
CA MET A 402 -10.71 13.84 -4.91
C MET A 402 -10.56 15.37 -4.99
N SER A 403 -10.84 16.09 -3.90
CA SER A 403 -10.71 17.55 -3.89
C SER A 403 -9.29 17.99 -4.27
N ARG A 404 -9.11 19.14 -4.96
CA ARG A 404 -7.78 19.62 -5.38
C ARG A 404 -6.80 19.75 -4.22
N VAL A 405 -7.29 20.14 -3.03
CA VAL A 405 -6.49 20.21 -1.81
C VAL A 405 -6.01 18.82 -1.42
N LEU A 406 -6.90 17.83 -1.35
CA LEU A 406 -6.53 16.46 -0.99
C LEU A 406 -5.64 15.81 -2.07
N LYS A 407 -5.90 16.04 -3.37
CA LYS A 407 -5.01 15.63 -4.46
C LYS A 407 -3.61 16.20 -4.29
N THR A 408 -3.51 17.47 -3.88
CA THR A 408 -2.22 18.13 -3.61
C THR A 408 -1.54 17.54 -2.39
N LEU A 409 -2.28 17.30 -1.30
CA LEU A 409 -1.77 16.66 -0.06
C LEU A 409 -1.29 15.22 -0.32
N VAL A 410 -2.07 14.40 -1.03
CA VAL A 410 -1.66 13.05 -1.47
C VAL A 410 -0.38 13.12 -2.30
N LYS A 411 -0.27 14.13 -3.16
CA LYS A 411 0.92 14.39 -3.96
C LYS A 411 2.06 15.03 -3.17
N ILE A 412 1.92 15.48 -1.92
CA ILE A 412 3.01 16.16 -1.19
C ILE A 412 4.29 15.33 -1.15
N PRO A 413 4.29 14.02 -0.84
CA PRO A 413 5.52 13.24 -0.89
C PRO A 413 6.15 13.22 -2.29
N TYR A 414 5.33 13.10 -3.34
CA TYR A 414 5.77 13.12 -4.74
C TYR A 414 6.28 14.50 -5.18
N LEU A 415 5.54 15.56 -4.86
CA LEU A 415 5.89 16.95 -5.12
C LEU A 415 7.11 17.38 -4.31
N ARG A 416 7.26 16.93 -3.07
CA ARG A 416 8.44 17.18 -2.21
C ARG A 416 9.66 16.47 -2.77
N ARG A 417 9.55 15.22 -3.25
CA ARG A 417 10.62 14.54 -3.99
C ARG A 417 10.99 15.29 -5.27
N ASN A 418 10.02 15.74 -6.06
CA ASN A 418 10.27 16.50 -7.29
C ASN A 418 10.79 17.93 -7.03
N LEU A 419 10.33 18.60 -5.97
CA LEU A 419 10.84 19.91 -5.55
C LEU A 419 12.23 19.80 -4.93
N GLN A 420 12.51 18.72 -4.18
CA GLN A 420 13.85 18.44 -3.70
C GLN A 420 14.78 18.17 -4.89
N ARG A 421 14.36 17.37 -5.87
CA ARG A 421 15.11 17.16 -7.14
C ARG A 421 15.33 18.47 -7.89
N ARG A 422 14.31 19.32 -8.05
CA ARG A 422 14.41 20.62 -8.75
C ARG A 422 15.20 21.68 -7.99
N LYS A 423 15.01 21.82 -6.67
CA LYS A 423 15.80 22.71 -5.81
C LYS A 423 17.24 22.24 -5.74
N LYS A 424 17.50 20.94 -5.59
CA LYS A 424 18.87 20.39 -5.65
C LYS A 424 19.52 20.60 -7.01
N ALA A 425 18.80 20.45 -8.12
CA ALA A 425 19.33 20.76 -9.45
C ALA A 425 19.64 22.27 -9.64
N ALA A 426 18.78 23.16 -9.12
CA ALA A 426 18.99 24.61 -9.19
C ALA A 426 20.15 25.07 -8.28
N THR A 427 20.22 24.54 -7.04
CA THR A 427 21.33 24.80 -6.11
C THR A 427 22.63 24.19 -6.61
N ALA A 428 22.60 23.02 -7.27
CA ALA A 428 23.77 22.39 -7.89
C ALA A 428 24.31 23.20 -9.07
N ASN A 429 23.44 23.76 -9.92
CA ASN A 429 23.87 24.67 -11.00
C ASN A 429 24.45 25.99 -10.45
N SER A 430 23.94 26.49 -9.32
CA SER A 430 24.49 27.68 -8.66
C SER A 430 25.83 27.40 -7.96
N ALA A 431 25.98 26.25 -7.28
CA ALA A 431 27.20 25.86 -6.58
C ALA A 431 28.32 25.51 -7.57
N ARG A 432 27.99 24.80 -8.67
CA ARG A 432 28.93 24.48 -9.75
C ARG A 432 29.43 25.73 -10.48
N ARG A 433 28.57 26.73 -10.69
CA ARG A 433 28.99 28.05 -11.21
C ARG A 433 29.93 28.77 -10.24
N LYS A 434 29.60 28.83 -8.95
CA LYS A 434 30.45 29.48 -7.93
C LYS A 434 31.82 28.81 -7.79
N PHE A 435 31.88 27.48 -7.84
CA PHE A 435 33.13 26.70 -7.76
C PHE A 435 34.01 26.87 -9.01
N LEU A 436 33.42 26.93 -10.21
CA LEU A 436 34.15 27.18 -11.46
C LEU A 436 34.67 28.62 -11.56
N THR A 437 34.01 29.58 -10.89
CA THR A 437 34.48 30.98 -10.83
C THR A 437 35.52 31.23 -9.74
N SER A 438 35.59 30.40 -8.70
CA SER A 438 36.58 30.53 -7.61
C SER A 438 37.88 29.75 -7.85
N SER A 439 37.88 28.81 -8.80
CA SER A 439 39.05 27.97 -9.12
C SER A 439 40.21 28.70 -9.82
N SER A 440 40.09 30.00 -10.13
CA SER A 440 41.13 30.80 -10.78
C SER A 440 42.06 31.57 -9.83
N SER A 441 41.91 31.46 -8.52
CA SER A 441 42.80 32.14 -7.54
C SER A 441 43.01 31.29 -6.28
N LEU A 442 43.73 30.17 -6.43
CA LEU A 442 44.16 29.33 -5.30
C LEU A 442 45.68 29.45 -5.11
N LEU A 443 46.16 30.64 -4.70
CA LEU A 443 47.49 30.80 -4.09
C LEU A 443 47.47 31.96 -3.08
N ALA A 444 47.95 31.64 -1.87
CA ALA A 444 48.39 32.51 -0.77
C ALA A 444 47.32 33.25 0.07
N SER A 445 47.06 32.72 1.28
CA SER A 445 47.54 33.31 2.55
C SER A 445 46.75 32.73 3.74
N PHE A 446 47.43 32.08 4.68
CA PHE A 446 46.85 31.68 5.98
C PHE A 446 47.09 32.81 6.98
N SER A 447 46.02 33.39 7.52
CA SER A 447 46.06 34.18 8.75
C SER A 447 44.77 33.98 9.56
N SER A 448 44.97 33.94 10.87
CA SER A 448 44.14 33.40 11.95
C SER A 448 42.74 34.00 12.16
N ALA A 449 41.75 33.14 12.45
CA ALA A 449 40.94 33.15 13.69
C ALA A 449 39.84 32.05 13.70
N SER A 450 40.02 31.09 14.63
CA SER A 450 39.09 30.20 15.35
C SER A 450 37.79 29.63 14.73
N ALA A 451 37.70 28.27 14.74
CA ALA A 451 36.65 27.46 15.42
C ALA A 451 36.59 25.98 14.97
N PHE A 452 37.60 25.46 14.27
CA PHE A 452 37.72 24.01 14.05
C PHE A 452 38.63 23.40 15.11
N ALA A 453 38.19 22.30 15.73
CA ALA A 453 39.16 21.34 16.25
C ALA A 453 40.01 20.91 15.05
N ALA A 454 41.34 20.94 15.17
CA ALA A 454 42.23 20.50 14.10
C ALA A 454 41.74 19.14 13.58
N PRO A 455 41.43 18.98 12.29
CA PRO A 455 40.87 17.74 11.77
C PRO A 455 41.85 16.62 12.06
N LYS A 456 41.43 15.68 12.93
CA LYS A 456 42.21 14.48 13.18
C LYS A 456 42.23 13.71 11.85
N PRO A 457 43.40 13.31 11.33
CA PRO A 457 43.45 12.54 10.10
C PRO A 457 42.60 11.27 10.27
N PRO A 458 41.79 10.90 9.26
CA PRO A 458 40.90 9.75 9.36
C PRO A 458 41.71 8.48 9.62
N SER A 459 41.16 7.56 10.41
CA SER A 459 41.82 6.28 10.67
C SER A 459 42.00 5.51 9.36
N PRO A 460 43.15 4.86 9.11
CA PRO A 460 43.33 4.00 7.93
C PRO A 460 42.24 2.94 7.79
N SER A 461 41.71 2.44 8.91
CA SER A 461 40.61 1.47 8.93
C SER A 461 39.28 2.05 8.41
N ASP A 462 38.99 3.31 8.72
CA ASP A 462 37.75 3.98 8.30
C ASP A 462 37.79 4.32 6.80
N VAL A 463 38.97 4.70 6.28
CA VAL A 463 39.17 4.92 4.84
C VAL A 463 39.08 3.60 4.07
N GLN A 464 39.62 2.50 4.62
CA GLN A 464 39.52 1.17 4.03
C GLN A 464 38.07 0.70 3.91
N GLU A 465 37.23 0.95 4.92
CA GLU A 465 35.79 0.62 4.90
C GLU A 465 35.06 1.34 3.73
N LEU A 466 35.47 2.57 3.40
CA LEU A 466 34.94 3.32 2.26
C LEU A 466 35.48 2.85 0.91
N GLU A 467 36.76 2.49 0.83
CA GLU A 467 37.35 1.90 -0.38
C GLU A 467 36.70 0.56 -0.73
N GLU A 468 36.26 -0.22 0.27
CA GLU A 468 35.47 -1.43 0.05
C GLU A 468 34.10 -1.16 -0.56
N ILE A 469 33.42 -0.09 -0.14
CA ILE A 469 32.14 0.32 -0.76
C ILE A 469 32.37 0.90 -2.15
N ARG A 470 33.47 1.63 -2.36
CA ARG A 470 33.83 2.18 -3.66
C ARG A 470 34.13 1.08 -4.68
N THR A 471 34.86 0.05 -4.29
CA THR A 471 35.21 -1.10 -5.15
C THR A 471 34.03 -2.06 -5.34
N ASN A 472 33.11 -2.13 -4.38
CA ASN A 472 31.90 -2.93 -4.47
C ASN A 472 30.69 -2.20 -3.84
N PRO A 473 30.00 -1.33 -4.62
CA PRO A 473 28.84 -0.56 -4.14
C PRO A 473 27.71 -1.39 -3.54
N GLN A 474 27.59 -2.68 -3.90
CA GLN A 474 26.58 -3.59 -3.36
C GLN A 474 26.72 -3.79 -1.85
N LYS A 475 27.92 -3.62 -1.28
CA LYS A 475 28.14 -3.70 0.18
C LYS A 475 27.30 -2.65 0.94
N ALA A 476 27.10 -1.47 0.37
CA ALA A 476 26.33 -0.40 1.00
C ALA A 476 24.81 -0.67 1.03
N LEU A 477 24.29 -1.62 0.25
CA LEU A 477 22.88 -2.00 0.28
C LEU A 477 22.47 -2.74 1.57
N LYS A 478 23.44 -3.19 2.36
CA LYS A 478 23.20 -3.84 3.66
C LYS A 478 23.12 -2.84 4.83
N LEU A 479 23.52 -1.59 4.61
CA LEU A 479 23.56 -0.55 5.64
C LEU A 479 22.24 0.21 5.71
N THR A 480 21.83 0.63 6.89
CA THR A 480 20.78 1.65 7.07
C THR A 480 21.32 3.04 6.74
N GLU A 481 20.43 4.02 6.50
CA GLU A 481 20.84 5.41 6.24
C GLU A 481 21.71 5.96 7.36
N LYS A 482 21.35 5.62 8.60
CA LYS A 482 22.08 6.05 9.79
C LYS A 482 23.48 5.47 9.81
N GLU A 483 23.63 4.16 9.61
CA GLU A 483 24.94 3.48 9.60
C GLU A 483 25.85 4.00 8.49
N PHE A 484 25.31 4.16 7.27
CA PHE A 484 26.07 4.72 6.15
C PHE A 484 26.52 6.15 6.43
N LYS A 485 25.62 7.03 6.90
CA LYS A 485 26.00 8.42 7.20
C LYS A 485 26.98 8.52 8.35
N THR A 486 26.84 7.70 9.39
CA THR A 486 27.80 7.63 10.51
C THR A 486 29.17 7.17 10.03
N MET A 487 29.26 6.22 9.10
CA MET A 487 30.52 5.80 8.49
C MET A 487 31.21 6.95 7.75
N ILE A 488 30.48 7.68 6.91
CA ILE A 488 31.02 8.83 6.17
C ILE A 488 31.39 9.99 7.10
N ASP A 489 30.61 10.21 8.16
CA ASP A 489 30.85 11.27 9.14
C ASP A 489 32.12 11.00 9.99
N ARG A 490 32.57 9.75 10.14
CA ARG A 490 33.83 9.40 10.82
C ARG A 490 35.07 9.96 10.10
N VAL A 491 35.01 10.09 8.77
CA VAL A 491 36.12 10.58 7.93
C VAL A 491 35.90 12.00 7.42
N SER A 492 34.74 12.59 7.68
CA SER A 492 34.40 13.95 7.26
C SER A 492 34.90 14.97 8.29
N ILE A 493 35.15 16.20 7.84
CA ILE A 493 35.42 17.33 8.70
C ILE A 493 34.15 17.63 9.52
N GLY A 494 34.31 17.70 10.84
CA GLY A 494 33.21 18.00 11.76
C GLY A 494 32.57 19.35 11.46
N LYS A 495 31.24 19.47 11.63
CA LYS A 495 30.54 20.75 11.43
C LYS A 495 31.10 21.82 12.38
N SER A 496 31.43 23.00 11.86
CA SER A 496 31.84 24.13 12.69
C SER A 496 30.69 24.53 13.62
N TYR A 497 31.03 25.09 14.79
CA TYR A 497 30.03 25.65 15.71
C TYR A 497 29.13 26.66 15.00
N LYS A 498 29.72 27.47 14.11
CA LYS A 498 29.03 28.47 13.28
C LYS A 498 27.99 27.82 12.36
N THR A 499 28.33 26.75 11.63
CA THR A 499 27.37 26.00 10.79
C THR A 499 26.26 25.36 11.63
N SER A 500 26.60 24.76 12.78
CA SER A 500 25.63 24.16 13.70
C SER A 500 24.66 25.20 14.28
N TYR A 501 25.16 26.41 14.57
CA TYR A 501 24.37 27.53 15.04
C TYR A 501 23.45 28.09 13.94
N MET A 502 23.92 28.22 12.70
CA MET A 502 23.11 28.63 11.55
C MET A 502 22.00 27.62 11.23
N ASP A 503 22.30 26.32 11.24
CA ASP A 503 21.32 25.25 11.00
C ASP A 503 20.18 25.27 12.05
N LYS A 504 20.52 25.52 13.33
CA LYS A 504 19.55 25.56 14.43
C LYS A 504 18.81 26.89 14.55
N ASN A 505 19.40 27.99 14.10
CA ASN A 505 18.86 29.35 14.23
C ASN A 505 18.62 30.02 12.87
N ALA A 506 18.34 29.22 11.82
CA ALA A 506 18.16 29.70 10.45
C ALA A 506 17.14 30.85 10.33
N TRP A 507 16.12 30.85 11.21
CA TRP A 507 15.13 31.92 11.28
C TRP A 507 15.76 33.26 11.72
N LEU A 508 16.65 33.24 12.72
CA LEU A 508 17.30 34.43 13.28
C LEU A 508 18.30 35.02 12.28
N VAL A 509 19.10 34.16 11.65
CA VAL A 509 20.09 34.55 10.63
C VAL A 509 19.43 35.20 9.42
N TYR A 510 18.25 34.72 9.02
CA TYR A 510 17.46 35.30 7.94
C TYR A 510 17.01 36.74 8.25
N TYR A 511 16.62 37.02 9.49
CA TYR A 511 16.17 38.36 9.90
C TYR A 511 17.31 39.32 10.22
N THR A 512 18.47 38.83 10.67
CA THR A 512 19.65 39.68 10.97
C THR A 512 20.58 39.86 9.78
N LYS A 513 20.27 39.25 8.63
CA LYS A 513 21.11 39.25 7.41
C LYS A 513 22.58 38.89 7.68
N GLY A 514 22.81 37.93 8.58
CA GLY A 514 24.16 37.44 8.86
C GLY A 514 25.03 38.35 9.73
N PHE A 515 24.46 39.28 10.50
CA PHE A 515 25.19 40.07 11.49
C PHE A 515 24.82 39.67 12.93
N ASP A 516 25.84 39.38 13.75
CA ASP A 516 25.74 38.90 15.15
C ASP A 516 25.71 40.05 16.18
N GLY A 517 26.05 41.28 15.79
CA GLY A 517 26.05 42.43 16.69
C GLY A 517 26.86 43.60 16.15
N VAL A 518 26.73 44.77 16.77
CA VAL A 518 27.44 46.00 16.35
C VAL A 518 28.95 45.81 16.57
N GLY A 519 29.73 45.87 15.49
CA GLY A 519 31.20 45.79 15.51
C GLY A 519 31.81 44.41 15.22
N ARG A 520 31.02 43.39 14.81
CA ARG A 520 31.54 42.07 14.43
C ARG A 520 31.55 41.84 12.91
N PRO A 521 32.48 41.03 12.38
CA PRO A 521 32.51 40.65 10.96
C PRO A 521 31.22 39.94 10.52
N SER A 522 30.87 40.05 9.24
CA SER A 522 29.74 39.32 8.65
C SER A 522 29.95 37.80 8.75
N ILE A 523 28.90 37.07 9.14
CA ILE A 523 28.88 35.60 9.19
C ILE A 523 29.00 34.98 7.78
N GLU A 524 28.81 35.74 6.70
CA GLU A 524 28.78 35.22 5.32
C GLU A 524 30.16 34.89 4.71
N GLN A 525 31.27 35.22 5.38
CA GLN A 525 32.58 34.73 4.94
C GLN A 525 32.76 33.28 5.38
N GLU A 526 32.60 32.36 4.44
CA GLU A 526 32.91 30.93 4.61
C GLU A 526 34.42 30.72 4.48
N THR A 527 35.02 30.02 5.43
CA THR A 527 36.42 29.57 5.31
C THR A 527 36.53 28.38 4.34
N ASP A 528 37.70 28.13 3.78
CA ASP A 528 37.94 26.97 2.90
C ASP A 528 37.56 25.64 3.57
N LEU A 529 37.75 25.53 4.90
CA LEU A 529 37.33 24.38 5.71
C LEU A 529 35.80 24.24 5.82
N GLU A 530 35.07 25.36 5.88
CA GLU A 530 33.60 25.34 5.87
C GLU A 530 33.06 24.94 4.50
N LEU A 531 33.68 25.43 3.43
CA LEU A 531 33.35 25.05 2.06
C LEU A 531 33.59 23.54 1.83
N LEU A 532 34.71 23.01 2.34
CA LEU A 532 35.06 21.60 2.26
C LEU A 532 34.13 20.70 3.09
N ALA A 533 33.80 21.10 4.34
CA ALA A 533 32.85 20.40 5.19
C ALA A 533 31.44 20.36 4.57
N ASN A 534 30.99 21.47 3.96
CA ASN A 534 29.73 21.54 3.24
C ASN A 534 29.72 20.62 2.01
N LYS A 535 30.83 20.57 1.26
CA LYS A 535 31.01 19.66 0.12
C LYS A 535 30.97 18.18 0.54
N GLN A 536 31.65 17.84 1.63
CA GLN A 536 31.62 16.48 2.20
C GLN A 536 30.21 16.08 2.65
N ALA A 537 29.50 16.96 3.35
CA ALA A 537 28.11 16.73 3.75
C ALA A 537 27.15 16.57 2.56
N TYR A 538 27.39 17.31 1.47
CA TYR A 538 26.66 17.16 0.21
C TYR A 538 26.90 15.79 -0.40
N LEU A 539 28.16 15.42 -0.63
CA LEU A 539 28.55 14.16 -1.23
C LEU A 539 28.03 12.97 -0.41
N ARG A 540 28.12 13.03 0.93
CA ARG A 540 27.53 12.03 1.82
C ARG A 540 26.05 11.77 1.53
N ASN A 541 25.26 12.82 1.37
CA ASN A 541 23.83 12.69 1.14
C ASN A 541 23.51 12.23 -0.28
N GLU A 542 24.26 12.68 -1.29
CA GLU A 542 24.09 12.23 -2.68
C GLU A 542 24.52 10.77 -2.87
N MET A 543 25.61 10.34 -2.22
CA MET A 543 26.03 8.93 -2.20
C MET A 543 24.93 8.05 -1.60
N TRP A 544 24.31 8.46 -0.49
CA TRP A 544 23.20 7.69 0.09
C TRP A 544 22.00 7.60 -0.86
N LEU A 545 21.62 8.70 -1.51
CA LEU A 545 20.53 8.68 -2.50
C LEU A 545 20.86 7.77 -3.68
N MET A 546 22.10 7.79 -4.17
CA MET A 546 22.53 6.92 -5.25
C MET A 546 22.58 5.44 -4.83
N ILE A 547 22.95 5.18 -3.58
CA ILE A 547 22.87 3.82 -2.99
C ILE A 547 21.41 3.38 -2.87
N ASP A 548 20.50 4.28 -2.51
CA ASP A 548 19.06 4.01 -2.45
C ASP A 548 18.50 3.75 -3.86
N ASP A 549 18.83 4.59 -4.85
CA ASP A 549 18.47 4.38 -6.26
C ASP A 549 19.06 3.07 -6.81
N LEU A 550 20.29 2.69 -6.40
CA LEU A 550 20.91 1.40 -6.73
C LEU A 550 20.11 0.22 -6.13
N ARG A 551 19.42 0.39 -4.98
CA ARG A 551 18.51 -0.66 -4.42
C ARG A 551 17.29 -0.88 -5.30
N PHE A 552 16.83 0.17 -5.98
CA PHE A 552 15.63 0.15 -6.80
C PHE A 552 15.92 -0.04 -8.29
N GLY A 553 17.18 -0.23 -8.68
CA GLY A 553 17.60 -0.39 -10.08
C GLY A 553 17.57 0.90 -10.89
N ASP A 554 17.38 2.05 -10.24
CA ASP A 554 17.34 3.38 -10.86
C ASP A 554 18.75 3.98 -11.07
N ALA A 555 19.80 3.31 -10.55
CA ALA A 555 21.20 3.70 -10.69
C ALA A 555 22.13 2.49 -10.93
N THR A 556 23.30 2.75 -11.50
CA THR A 556 24.37 1.77 -11.76
C THR A 556 25.49 1.87 -10.73
N GLU A 557 26.23 0.77 -10.52
CA GLU A 557 27.39 0.74 -9.63
C GLU A 557 28.45 1.79 -10.01
N ASN A 558 28.67 2.01 -11.31
CA ASN A 558 29.56 3.05 -11.82
C ASN A 558 29.18 4.47 -11.36
N GLN A 559 27.88 4.76 -11.22
CA GLN A 559 27.41 6.06 -10.74
C GLN A 559 27.68 6.25 -9.24
N VAL A 560 27.50 5.20 -8.44
CA VAL A 560 27.88 5.21 -7.01
C VAL A 560 29.39 5.36 -6.87
N GLN A 561 30.17 4.59 -7.63
CA GLN A 561 31.62 4.63 -7.59
C GLN A 561 32.17 6.03 -7.92
N LYS A 562 31.60 6.72 -8.91
CA LYS A 562 32.01 8.08 -9.28
C LYS A 562 31.78 9.11 -8.16
N LEU A 563 30.70 8.99 -7.40
CA LEU A 563 30.45 9.86 -6.25
C LEU A 563 31.39 9.53 -5.07
N MET A 564 31.67 8.24 -4.85
CA MET A 564 32.66 7.78 -3.87
C MET A 564 34.08 8.29 -4.22
N ASP A 565 34.48 8.24 -5.50
CA ASP A 565 35.75 8.81 -5.98
C ASP A 565 35.84 10.31 -5.72
N GLU A 566 34.75 11.04 -5.95
CA GLU A 566 34.69 12.48 -5.70
C GLU A 566 34.81 12.80 -4.21
N PHE A 567 34.19 11.98 -3.36
CA PHE A 567 34.27 12.12 -1.90
C PHE A 567 35.67 11.80 -1.37
N LEU A 568 36.28 10.70 -1.81
CA LEU A 568 37.64 10.31 -1.38
C LEU A 568 38.69 11.37 -1.76
N LYS A 569 38.52 12.05 -2.90
CA LYS A 569 39.36 13.21 -3.27
C LYS A 569 39.25 14.39 -2.31
N THR A 570 38.16 14.53 -1.57
CA THR A 570 37.99 15.58 -0.54
C THR A 570 38.58 15.21 0.81
N ILE A 571 39.02 13.96 0.98
CA ILE A 571 39.67 13.46 2.20
C ILE A 571 41.20 13.43 2.01
N LEU A 572 41.66 13.12 0.79
CA LEU A 572 43.08 12.95 0.46
C LEU A 572 43.80 14.26 0.08
N ASN A 573 43.06 15.32 -0.25
CA ASN A 573 43.57 16.67 -0.51
C ASN A 573 43.10 17.60 0.60
#